data_AF-A0A200PPP5-F1
#
_entry.id   AF-A0A200PPP5-F1
#
_cell.length_a   1.000
_cell.length_b   1.000
_cell.length_c   1.000
_cell.angle_alpha   90.00
_cell.angle_beta   90.00
_cell.angle_gamma   90.00
#
_symmetry.space_group_name_H-M   'P 1'
#
loop_
_entity.id
_entity.type
_entity.pdbx_description
1 polymer ?
#
loop_
_entity_poly.entity_id
_entity_poly.type
_entity_poly.pdbx_seq_one_letter_code
_entity_poly.pdbx_strand_id
1 'polypeptide(L)'
;MKVEVDKWVERYFKLFNANPTSVGTLYNEDAVFSRDNKKIFSKDKILAEYNSVSYNRPKVNMNTFKSDFLLSEPQLGEEAGLLVLVWGGITFPGQNERKFNPWKENKLTPTGS
;
A
#
# COMPACT_ATOMS: atom_id res chain seq x y z
N MET A 1 5.12 -17.71 -9.58
CA MET A 1 4.73 -16.28 -9.62
C MET A 1 3.99 -15.85 -8.35
N LYS A 2 2.85 -16.45 -7.98
CA LYS A 2 2.09 -16.08 -6.76
C LYS A 2 2.93 -15.98 -5.49
N VAL A 3 3.80 -16.96 -5.23
CA VAL A 3 4.70 -16.97 -4.06
C VAL A 3 5.62 -15.75 -4.02
N GLU A 4 6.12 -15.28 -5.16
CA GLU A 4 7.02 -14.12 -5.22
C GLU A 4 6.26 -12.82 -5.04
N VAL A 5 5.03 -12.72 -5.59
CA VAL A 5 4.12 -11.60 -5.32
C VAL A 5 3.82 -11.51 -3.82
N ASP A 6 3.50 -12.63 -3.18
CA ASP A 6 3.18 -12.67 -1.76
C ASP A 6 4.37 -12.25 -0.89
N LYS A 7 5.59 -12.72 -1.22
CA LYS A 7 6.82 -12.27 -0.56
C LYS A 7 7.07 -10.78 -0.75
N TRP A 8 6.82 -10.23 -1.94
CA TRP A 8 6.98 -8.80 -2.20
C TRP A 8 6.01 -7.96 -1.37
N VAL A 9 4.72 -8.37 -1.31
CA VAL A 9 3.69 -7.70 -0.50
C VAL A 9 4.02 -7.79 0.98
N GLU A 10 4.49 -8.96 1.45
CA GLU A 10 4.94 -9.15 2.83
C GLU A 10 6.10 -8.21 3.17
N ARG A 11 7.10 -8.11 2.29
CA ARG A 11 8.24 -7.18 2.45
C ARG A 11 7.77 -5.73 2.51
N TYR A 12 6.87 -5.33 1.62
CA TYR A 12 6.30 -3.98 1.61
C TYR A 12 5.65 -3.64 2.95
N PHE A 13 4.78 -4.51 3.48
CA PHE A 13 4.10 -4.23 4.75
C PHE A 13 4.99 -4.35 5.99
N LYS A 14 6.03 -5.20 5.96
CA LYS A 14 7.05 -5.20 7.02
C LYS A 14 7.78 -3.86 7.10
N LEU A 15 8.20 -3.31 5.96
CA LEU A 15 8.80 -1.98 5.90
C LEU A 15 7.81 -0.91 6.38
N PHE A 16 6.58 -0.94 5.87
CA PHE A 16 5.52 -0.01 6.27
C PHE A 16 5.26 -0.01 7.78
N ASN A 17 5.11 -1.19 8.39
CA ASN A 17 4.84 -1.34 9.82
C ASN A 17 6.01 -0.93 10.70
N ALA A 18 7.26 -1.14 10.25
CA ALA A 18 8.45 -0.75 11.00
C ALA A 18 8.69 0.77 10.89
N ASN A 19 8.70 1.28 9.66
CA ASN A 19 8.80 2.70 9.37
C ASN A 19 8.27 2.98 7.95
N PRO A 20 7.13 3.67 7.77
CA PRO A 20 6.55 3.94 6.46
C PRO A 20 7.50 4.62 5.46
N THR A 21 8.47 5.42 5.89
CA THR A 21 9.45 5.99 4.95
C THR A 21 10.43 4.95 4.39
N SER A 22 10.59 3.81 5.05
CA SER A 22 11.44 2.72 4.54
C SER A 22 10.85 2.05 3.30
N VAL A 23 9.55 2.21 3.02
CA VAL A 23 8.96 1.73 1.75
C VAL A 23 9.53 2.45 0.54
N GLY A 24 10.14 3.63 0.71
CA GLY A 24 10.84 4.35 -0.36
C GLY A 24 11.97 3.57 -0.98
N THR A 25 12.52 2.57 -0.28
CA THR A 25 13.51 1.63 -0.85
C THR A 25 12.92 0.73 -1.95
N LEU A 26 11.60 0.70 -2.11
CA LEU A 26 10.89 -0.06 -3.13
C LEU A 26 10.41 0.80 -4.30
N TYR A 27 10.55 2.13 -4.22
CA TYR A 27 10.11 3.05 -5.26
C TYR A 27 11.27 3.53 -6.13
N ASN A 28 11.00 3.56 -7.44
CA ASN A 28 11.80 4.28 -8.41
C ASN A 28 11.47 5.79 -8.36
N GLU A 29 12.32 6.62 -8.96
CA GLU A 29 12.18 8.08 -8.93
C GLU A 29 10.92 8.60 -9.63
N ASP A 30 10.42 7.85 -10.60
CA ASP A 30 9.20 8.09 -11.38
C ASP A 30 7.92 7.53 -10.74
N ALA A 31 8.02 6.92 -9.55
CA ALA A 31 6.88 6.35 -8.87
C ALA A 31 5.75 7.38 -8.65
N VAL A 32 4.51 6.89 -8.79
CA VAL A 32 3.29 7.66 -8.56
C VAL A 32 2.49 7.00 -7.44
N PHE A 33 2.15 7.77 -6.42
CA PHE A 33 1.30 7.33 -5.31
C PHE A 33 -0.04 8.04 -5.37
N SER A 34 -1.11 7.31 -5.05
CA SER A 34 -2.45 7.88 -4.96
C SER A 34 -3.06 7.57 -3.59
N ARG A 35 -3.57 8.60 -2.92
CA ARG A 35 -4.29 8.49 -1.66
C ARG A 35 -5.35 9.55 -1.58
N ASP A 36 -6.56 9.19 -1.14
CA ASP A 36 -7.67 10.14 -0.93
C ASP A 36 -7.93 11.03 -2.16
N ASN A 37 -7.87 10.43 -3.36
CA ASN A 37 -7.96 11.08 -4.69
C ASN A 37 -6.83 12.07 -5.03
N LYS A 38 -5.80 12.20 -4.20
CA LYS A 38 -4.60 12.98 -4.48
C LYS A 38 -3.53 12.10 -5.11
N LYS A 39 -3.05 12.50 -6.30
CA LYS A 39 -1.87 11.91 -6.95
C LYS A 39 -0.62 12.67 -6.51
N ILE A 40 0.39 11.93 -6.10
CA ILE A 40 1.69 12.43 -5.67
C ILE A 40 2.73 11.84 -6.62
N PHE A 41 3.43 12.72 -7.33
CA PHE A 41 4.44 12.38 -8.31
C PHE A 41 5.82 12.60 -7.70
N SER A 42 6.76 11.69 -7.96
CA SER A 42 8.10 11.59 -7.38
C SER A 42 8.17 10.92 -6.01
N LYS A 43 9.18 10.06 -5.86
CA LYS A 43 9.54 9.35 -4.63
C LYS A 43 9.68 10.27 -3.42
N ASP A 44 10.36 11.41 -3.54
CA ASP A 44 10.57 12.33 -2.42
C ASP A 44 9.26 12.86 -1.84
N LYS A 45 8.31 13.22 -2.72
CA LYS A 45 6.98 13.68 -2.27
C LYS A 45 6.16 12.55 -1.67
N ILE A 46 6.30 11.33 -2.19
CA ILE A 46 5.65 10.15 -1.61
C ILE A 46 6.17 9.90 -0.18
N LEU A 47 7.48 10.01 0.04
CA LEU A 47 8.10 9.82 1.35
C LEU A 47 7.73 10.91 2.35
N ALA A 48 7.65 12.17 1.89
CA ALA A 48 7.16 13.27 2.69
C ALA A 48 5.71 13.02 3.16
N GLU A 49 4.86 12.45 2.31
CA GLU A 49 3.47 12.09 2.62
C GLU A 49 3.36 10.90 3.59
N TYR A 50 4.28 9.94 3.55
CA TYR A 50 4.35 8.93 4.61
C TYR A 50 4.80 9.51 5.95
N ASN A 51 5.72 10.48 5.94
CA ASN A 51 6.26 11.08 7.15
C ASN A 51 5.29 12.06 7.83
N SER A 52 4.41 12.72 7.07
CA SER A 52 3.40 13.66 7.59
C SER A 52 2.38 13.00 8.54
N VAL A 53 2.22 11.67 8.45
CA VAL A 53 1.26 10.87 9.25
C VAL A 53 1.89 10.35 10.56
N SER A 54 3.06 10.88 10.97
CA SER A 54 3.99 10.21 11.88
C SER A 54 3.48 9.92 13.31
N TYR A 55 2.50 10.67 13.82
CA TYR A 55 1.99 10.51 15.19
C TYR A 55 0.80 9.55 15.31
N ASN A 56 0.12 9.21 14.21
CA ASN A 56 -1.03 8.31 14.18
C ASN A 56 -0.86 7.22 13.10
N ARG A 57 0.28 6.52 13.14
CA ARG A 57 0.65 5.56 12.08
C ARG A 57 -0.20 4.29 12.18
N PRO A 58 -0.94 3.93 11.10
CA PRO A 58 -1.63 2.66 11.07
C PRO A 58 -0.65 1.49 10.94
N LYS A 59 -1.06 0.31 11.42
CA LYS A 59 -0.35 -0.95 11.25
C LYS A 59 -1.20 -1.93 10.47
N VAL A 60 -0.63 -2.54 9.44
CA VAL A 60 -1.26 -3.63 8.71
C VAL A 60 -1.13 -4.92 9.52
N ASN A 61 -2.23 -5.66 9.67
CA ASN A 61 -2.23 -6.96 10.31
C ASN A 61 -1.67 -8.01 9.34
N MET A 62 -0.43 -8.43 9.60
CA MET A 62 0.34 -9.35 8.77
C MET A 62 -0.31 -10.74 8.64
N ASN A 63 -1.22 -11.13 9.54
CA ASN A 63 -1.89 -12.44 9.49
C ASN A 63 -3.14 -12.45 8.60
N THR A 64 -3.59 -11.27 8.16
CA THR A 64 -4.87 -11.10 7.47
C THR A 64 -4.73 -10.66 6.02
N PHE A 65 -3.55 -10.20 5.62
CA PHE A 65 -3.37 -9.72 4.25
C PHE A 65 -3.42 -10.89 3.27
N LYS A 66 -3.95 -10.59 2.09
CA LYS A 66 -3.99 -11.46 0.93
C LYS A 66 -3.71 -10.61 -0.30
N SER A 67 -3.13 -11.24 -1.31
CA SER A 67 -2.82 -10.63 -2.59
C SER A 67 -3.32 -11.49 -3.74
N ASP A 68 -3.69 -10.80 -4.81
CA ASP A 68 -3.84 -11.37 -6.15
C ASP A 68 -3.03 -10.54 -7.14
N PHE A 69 -2.80 -11.08 -8.34
CA PHE A 69 -2.06 -10.35 -9.35
C PHE A 69 -2.54 -10.63 -10.77
N LEU A 70 -2.36 -9.64 -11.62
CA LEU A 70 -2.49 -9.76 -13.07
C LEU A 70 -1.15 -9.38 -13.70
N LEU A 71 -0.75 -10.14 -14.71
CA LEU A 71 0.37 -9.76 -15.58
C LEU A 71 -0.12 -8.65 -16.50
N SER A 72 0.61 -7.54 -16.58
CA SER A 72 0.36 -6.57 -17.63
C SER A 72 0.98 -7.07 -18.92
N GLU A 73 0.27 -6.96 -20.03
CA GLU A 73 0.87 -7.19 -21.34
C GLU A 73 1.96 -6.12 -21.56
N PRO A 74 3.17 -6.50 -22.00
CA PRO A 74 4.20 -5.53 -22.33
C PRO A 74 3.73 -4.68 -23.50
N GLN A 75 3.77 -3.36 -23.35
CA GLN A 75 3.61 -2.44 -24.47
C GLN A 75 4.93 -2.34 -25.24
N LEU A 76 4.89 -1.98 -26.53
CA LEU A 76 6.07 -1.83 -27.37
C LEU A 76 7.10 -0.89 -26.70
N GLY A 77 8.23 -1.46 -26.27
CA GLY A 77 9.32 -0.72 -25.61
C GLY A 77 9.21 -0.61 -24.09
N GLU A 78 8.22 -1.25 -23.46
CA GLU A 78 8.04 -1.28 -22.00
C GLU A 78 8.22 -2.69 -21.43
N GLU A 79 8.77 -2.78 -20.23
CA GLU A 79 8.88 -4.05 -19.50
C GLU A 79 7.49 -4.53 -19.03
N ALA A 80 7.31 -5.85 -18.96
CA ALA A 80 6.11 -6.43 -18.38
C ALA A 80 6.03 -6.11 -16.88
N GLY A 81 4.92 -5.54 -16.44
CA GLY A 81 4.61 -5.23 -15.06
C GLY A 81 3.68 -6.24 -14.41
N LEU A 82 3.54 -6.12 -13.10
CA LEU A 82 2.56 -6.86 -12.30
C LEU A 82 1.59 -5.88 -11.65
N LEU A 83 0.30 -6.00 -11.97
CA LEU A 83 -0.74 -5.34 -11.21
C LEU A 83 -1.04 -6.21 -9.98
N VAL A 84 -0.67 -5.73 -8.79
CA VAL A 84 -0.89 -6.45 -7.53
C VAL A 84 -2.06 -5.82 -6.78
N LEU A 85 -3.05 -6.63 -6.43
CA LEU A 85 -4.23 -6.25 -5.68
C LEU A 85 -4.10 -6.82 -4.27
N VAL A 86 -4.29 -5.99 -3.24
CA VAL A 86 -4.01 -6.38 -1.85
C VAL A 86 -5.16 -6.00 -0.94
N TRP A 87 -5.57 -6.91 -0.06
CA TRP A 87 -6.61 -6.67 0.96
C TRP A 87 -6.23 -7.30 2.30
N GLY A 88 -6.76 -6.77 3.40
CA GLY A 88 -6.41 -7.23 4.74
C GLY A 88 -6.99 -6.35 5.84
N GLY A 89 -6.45 -6.49 7.05
CA GLY A 89 -6.74 -5.68 8.22
C GLY A 89 -5.71 -4.58 8.44
N ILE A 90 -6.16 -3.41 8.87
CA ILE A 90 -5.33 -2.27 9.25
C ILE A 90 -5.87 -1.64 10.54
N THR A 91 -4.98 -1.34 11.47
CA THR A 91 -5.33 -0.79 12.79
C THR A 91 -4.71 0.59 12.93
N PHE A 92 -5.54 1.59 13.22
CA PHE A 92 -5.08 2.93 13.55
C PHE A 92 -4.89 3.06 15.07
N PRO A 93 -3.98 3.92 15.56
CA PRO A 93 -3.80 4.12 17.00
C PRO A 93 -5.12 4.48 17.69
N GLY A 94 -5.44 3.77 18.76
CA GLY A 94 -6.68 3.96 19.52
C GLY A 94 -7.96 3.47 18.84
N GLN A 95 -7.87 2.73 17.74
CA GLN A 95 -9.03 2.23 17.01
C GLN A 95 -9.01 0.71 16.85
N ASN A 96 -10.20 0.14 16.61
CA ASN A 96 -10.32 -1.26 16.21
C ASN A 96 -9.77 -1.50 14.81
N GLU A 97 -9.43 -2.75 14.52
CA GLU A 97 -9.02 -3.17 13.17
C GLU A 97 -10.12 -2.87 12.15
N ARG A 98 -9.72 -2.26 11.04
CA ARG A 98 -10.55 -1.99 9.87
C ARG A 98 -10.09 -2.87 8.72
N LYS A 99 -11.02 -3.32 7.87
CA LYS A 99 -10.68 -4.06 6.65
C LYS A 99 -10.46 -3.10 5.50
N PHE A 100 -9.42 -3.31 4.70
CA PHE A 100 -9.25 -2.68 3.40
C PHE A 100 -9.35 -3.75 2.32
N ASN A 101 -10.13 -3.49 1.27
CA ASN A 101 -10.30 -4.41 0.14
C ASN A 101 -10.54 -3.60 -1.14
N PRO A 102 -9.75 -3.81 -2.22
CA PRO A 102 -9.86 -3.03 -3.45
C PRO A 102 -11.15 -3.35 -4.23
N TRP A 103 -11.80 -4.48 -3.95
CA TRP A 103 -13.04 -4.92 -4.61
C TRP A 103 -14.32 -4.44 -3.92
N LYS A 104 -14.21 -3.88 -2.72
CA LYS A 104 -15.33 -3.27 -2.01
C LYS A 104 -15.09 -1.78 -1.99
N GLU A 105 -16.08 -0.97 -2.36
CA GLU A 105 -16.02 0.46 -2.11
C GLU A 105 -15.71 0.67 -0.62
N ASN A 106 -14.51 1.18 -0.32
CA ASN A 106 -14.16 1.62 1.02
C ASN A 106 -15.01 2.85 1.32
N LYS A 107 -16.29 2.66 1.67
CA LYS A 107 -17.01 3.65 2.46
C LYS A 107 -16.32 3.64 3.82
N LEU A 108 -15.32 4.50 4.00
CA LEU A 108 -14.83 4.91 5.30
C LEU A 108 -16.00 5.63 5.99
N THR A 109 -16.98 4.88 6.47
CA THR A 109 -18.06 5.45 7.27
C THR A 109 -17.43 5.96 8.56
N PRO A 110 -17.57 7.26 8.90
CA PRO A 110 -17.24 7.73 10.23
C PRO A 110 -18.16 6.99 11.20
N THR A 111 -17.62 6.16 12.08
CA THR A 111 -18.37 5.74 13.26
C THR A 111 -18.53 6.97 14.14
N GLY A 112 -19.78 7.27 14.50
CA GLY A 112 -20.27 8.56 14.97
C GLY A 112 -19.57 9.17 16.17
N SER A 113 -19.80 10.48 16.31
CA SER A 113 -19.86 11.18 17.59
C SER A 113 -21.30 11.14 18.09
#